data_AF-A0A9W9X118-F1
#
_entry.id   AF-A0A9W9X118-F1
#
_cell.length_a   1.000
_cell.length_b   1.000
_cell.length_c   1.000
_cell.angle_alpha   90.00
_cell.angle_beta   90.00
_cell.angle_gamma   90.00
#
_symmetry.space_group_name_H-M   'P 1'
#
loop_
_entity.id
_entity.type
_entity.pdbx_description
1 polymer ?
#
loop_
_entity_poly.entity_id
_entity_poly.type
_entity_poly.pdbx_seq_one_letter_code
_entity_poly.pdbx_strand_id
1 'polypeptide(L)'
;MIGLRLTSRVAKRTFSSLRTKPLHLPPTDPTFAIPSHEVVDEERYLNNGLQDFYPARPGETLGDNYQLLAKIGWGTSSTVWLARDLTRYQCQPERTVAVKI
;
A
#
# COMPACT_ATOMS: atom_id res chain seq x y z
N MET A 1 48.40 3.33 -30.59
CA MET A 1 47.13 3.35 -31.35
C MET A 1 45.99 2.94 -30.42
N ILE A 2 44.85 3.61 -30.55
CA ILE A 2 43.84 3.84 -29.52
C ILE A 2 43.03 2.58 -29.22
N GLY A 3 42.95 2.19 -27.94
CA GLY A 3 42.08 1.11 -27.48
C GLY A 3 40.61 1.54 -27.53
N LEU A 4 39.80 0.82 -28.32
CA LEU A 4 38.37 1.06 -28.45
C LEU A 4 37.67 0.68 -27.13
N ARG A 5 37.39 1.67 -26.29
CA ARG A 5 36.53 1.48 -25.11
C ARG A 5 35.09 1.31 -25.59
N LEU A 6 34.64 0.06 -25.72
CA LEU A 6 33.23 -0.26 -25.92
C LEU A 6 32.48 0.10 -24.63
N THR A 7 31.89 1.29 -24.58
CA THR A 7 31.03 1.69 -23.46
C THR A 7 29.74 0.88 -23.57
N SER A 8 29.64 -0.15 -22.74
CA SER A 8 28.42 -0.90 -22.48
C SER A 8 27.32 0.08 -22.05
N ARG A 9 26.45 0.46 -22.98
CA ARG A 9 25.16 1.07 -22.66
C ARG A 9 24.26 -0.06 -22.16
N VAL A 10 24.26 -0.30 -20.86
CA VAL A 10 23.30 -1.20 -20.22
C VAL A 10 21.91 -0.66 -20.52
N ALA A 11 21.22 -1.32 -21.45
CA ALA A 11 19.82 -1.08 -21.72
C ALA A 11 19.05 -1.40 -20.42
N LYS A 12 18.53 -0.35 -19.77
CA LYS A 12 17.59 -0.47 -18.65
C LYS A 12 16.29 -1.07 -19.21
N ARG A 13 16.23 -2.40 -19.32
CA ARG A 13 15.01 -3.12 -19.67
C ARG A 13 13.96 -2.80 -18.61
N THR A 14 12.91 -2.09 -19.02
CA THR A 14 11.75 -1.75 -18.21
C THR A 14 10.93 -3.00 -17.93
N PHE A 15 11.30 -3.75 -16.89
CA PHE A 15 10.57 -4.92 -16.40
C PHE A 15 9.32 -4.56 -15.58
N SER A 16 8.75 -3.37 -15.76
CA SER A 16 7.58 -2.91 -15.01
C SER A 16 6.35 -3.81 -15.21
N SER A 17 6.22 -4.46 -16.37
CA SER A 17 5.14 -5.40 -16.67
C SER A 17 5.19 -6.68 -15.82
N LEU A 18 6.36 -7.04 -15.30
CA LEU A 18 6.56 -8.21 -14.44
C LEU A 18 6.29 -7.92 -12.96
N ARG A 19 5.99 -6.66 -12.61
CA ARG A 19 5.64 -6.26 -11.26
C ARG A 19 4.37 -6.99 -10.81
N THR A 20 4.30 -7.34 -9.53
CA THR A 20 3.09 -7.85 -8.88
C THR A 20 1.96 -6.85 -9.07
N LYS A 21 0.82 -7.32 -9.57
CA LYS A 21 -0.37 -6.49 -9.77
C LYS A 21 -1.17 -6.39 -8.47
N PRO A 22 -1.83 -5.24 -8.20
CA PRO A 22 -2.80 -5.15 -7.11
C PRO A 22 -3.88 -6.23 -7.25
N LEU A 23 -4.30 -6.79 -6.12
CA LEU A 23 -5.43 -7.70 -6.03
C LEU A 23 -6.73 -6.92 -6.25
N HIS A 24 -7.66 -7.52 -6.97
CA HIS A 24 -9.03 -7.02 -7.00
C HIS A 24 -9.72 -7.51 -5.72
N LEU A 25 -9.71 -6.68 -4.67
CA LEU A 25 -10.50 -6.98 -3.48
C LEU A 25 -11.98 -6.86 -3.84
N PRO A 26 -12.85 -7.78 -3.40
CA PRO A 26 -14.28 -7.58 -3.54
C PRO A 26 -14.66 -6.25 -2.88
N PRO A 27 -15.61 -5.49 -3.44
CA PRO A 27 -16.14 -4.31 -2.77
C PRO A 27 -16.48 -4.69 -1.33
N THR A 28 -15.97 -3.93 -0.37
CA THR A 28 -16.40 -4.09 1.02
C THR A 28 -17.91 -3.95 1.02
N ASP A 29 -18.61 -5.08 1.25
CA ASP A 29 -20.06 -5.09 1.32
C ASP A 29 -20.46 -4.02 2.35
N PRO A 30 -21.38 -3.09 2.04
CA PRO A 30 -21.81 -2.08 3.01
C PRO A 30 -22.35 -2.71 4.30
N THR A 31 -22.70 -4.00 4.28
CA THR A 31 -23.04 -4.80 5.46
C THR A 31 -21.87 -5.00 6.43
N PHE A 32 -20.62 -5.01 5.94
CA PHE A 32 -19.39 -5.11 6.74
C PHE A 32 -18.64 -3.77 6.85
N ALA A 33 -19.13 -2.72 6.19
CA ALA A 33 -18.62 -1.37 6.39
C ALA A 33 -19.05 -0.90 7.78
N ILE A 34 -18.10 -0.43 8.58
CA ILE A 34 -18.42 0.20 9.86
C ILE A 34 -19.36 1.38 9.55
N PRO A 35 -20.58 1.42 10.12
CA PRO A 35 -21.52 2.48 9.82
C PRO A 35 -20.87 3.81 10.16
N SER A 36 -20.97 4.79 9.25
CA SER A 36 -20.30 6.11 9.36
C SER A 36 -20.67 6.95 10.60
N HIS A 37 -21.60 6.46 11.43
CA HIS A 37 -22.02 7.06 12.70
C HIS A 37 -21.35 6.38 13.91
N GLU A 38 -20.73 5.22 13.72
CA GLU A 38 -20.06 4.47 14.77
C GLU A 38 -18.62 4.97 14.85
N VAL A 39 -18.39 5.76 15.89
CA VAL A 39 -17.09 6.30 16.30
C VAL A 39 -16.08 5.15 16.35
N VAL A 40 -15.28 5.00 15.30
CA VAL A 40 -14.13 4.09 15.32
C VAL A 40 -13.18 4.64 16.38
N ASP A 41 -12.52 3.78 17.17
CA ASP A 41 -11.75 4.19 18.36
C ASP A 41 -10.76 5.38 18.15
N GLU A 42 -10.31 5.64 16.91
CA GLU A 42 -9.56 6.83 16.51
C GLU A 42 -10.26 8.15 16.86
N GLU A 43 -11.58 8.19 16.72
CA GLU A 43 -12.43 9.35 17.00
C GLU A 43 -12.69 9.55 18.51
N ARG A 44 -12.43 8.54 19.35
CA ARG A 44 -12.63 8.68 20.81
C ARG A 44 -11.59 9.55 21.49
N TYR A 45 -10.41 9.72 20.89
CA TYR A 45 -9.33 10.54 21.45
C TYR A 45 -9.24 11.93 20.82
N LEU A 46 -9.62 12.08 19.54
CA LEU A 46 -9.79 13.39 18.91
C LEU A 46 -11.26 13.80 18.98
N ASN A 47 -11.61 14.50 20.05
CA ASN A 47 -12.89 15.21 20.17
C ASN A 47 -13.11 16.29 19.09
N ASN A 48 -12.34 16.33 17.98
CA ASN A 48 -12.42 17.37 16.95
C ASN A 48 -11.81 17.03 15.58
N GLY A 49 -11.64 15.76 15.17
CA GLY A 49 -11.48 15.53 13.73
C GLY A 49 -10.85 14.23 13.27
N LEU A 50 -11.64 13.47 12.51
CA LEU A 50 -11.17 12.65 11.38
C LEU A 50 -10.29 13.42 10.36
N GLN A 51 -10.12 14.73 10.53
CA GLN A 51 -9.51 15.63 9.56
C GLN A 51 -7.97 15.56 9.55
N ASP A 52 -7.35 15.01 10.59
CA ASP A 52 -5.89 14.93 10.74
C ASP A 52 -5.29 13.57 10.31
N PHE A 53 -6.12 12.56 10.00
CA PHE A 53 -5.66 11.23 9.59
C PHE A 53 -5.83 11.02 8.10
N TYR A 54 -4.88 10.30 7.50
CA TYR A 54 -5.01 9.85 6.12
C TYR A 54 -6.17 8.84 6.01
N PRO A 55 -7.22 9.09 5.21
CA PRO A 55 -8.40 8.24 5.13
C PRO A 55 -8.16 7.00 4.25
N ALA A 56 -7.26 6.12 4.70
CA ALA A 56 -6.88 4.90 3.99
C ALA A 56 -8.06 3.92 3.81
N ARG A 57 -8.10 3.25 2.64
CA ARG A 57 -9.14 2.25 2.30
C ARG A 57 -8.55 0.89 1.97
N PRO A 58 -9.24 -0.23 2.29
CA PRO A 58 -8.87 -1.55 1.77
C PRO A 58 -8.80 -1.53 0.24
N GLY A 59 -7.73 -2.10 -0.32
CA GLY A 59 -7.48 -2.17 -1.75
C GLY A 59 -6.75 -0.96 -2.34
N GLU A 60 -6.67 0.14 -1.60
CA GLU A 60 -5.90 1.32 -1.98
C GLU A 60 -4.41 0.99 -2.16
N THR A 61 -3.76 1.63 -3.12
CA THR A 61 -2.32 1.45 -3.35
C THR A 61 -1.54 2.72 -2.98
N LEU A 62 -0.63 2.61 -2.03
CA LEU A 62 0.28 3.68 -1.64
C LEU A 62 1.52 3.68 -2.53
N GLY A 63 1.68 4.77 -3.28
CA GLY A 63 2.84 5.03 -4.14
C GLY A 63 3.14 3.92 -5.14
N ASP A 64 2.11 3.23 -5.65
CA ASP A 64 2.20 2.08 -6.58
C ASP A 64 3.00 0.87 -6.07
N ASN A 65 3.39 0.88 -4.78
CA ASN A 65 4.32 -0.05 -4.19
C ASN A 65 3.69 -0.93 -3.11
N TYR A 66 2.64 -0.45 -2.45
CA TYR A 66 2.00 -1.18 -1.36
C TYR A 66 0.49 -1.14 -1.50
N GLN A 67 -0.15 -2.30 -1.60
CA GLN A 67 -1.59 -2.38 -1.59
C GLN A 67 -2.10 -2.66 -0.18
N LEU A 68 -2.92 -1.78 0.37
CA LEU A 68 -3.54 -1.95 1.67
C LEU A 68 -4.57 -3.08 1.63
N LEU A 69 -4.52 -4.00 2.60
CA LEU A 69 -5.42 -5.15 2.68
C LEU A 69 -6.42 -4.98 3.80
N ALA A 70 -5.92 -4.78 5.03
CA ALA A 70 -6.74 -4.63 6.22
C ALA A 70 -6.02 -3.77 7.26
N LYS A 71 -6.78 -2.99 8.02
CA LYS A 71 -6.24 -2.27 9.18
C LYS A 71 -5.98 -3.26 10.31
N ILE A 72 -4.79 -3.23 10.88
CA ILE A 72 -4.35 -4.16 11.94
C ILE A 72 -4.01 -3.46 13.26
N GLY A 73 -3.96 -2.12 13.28
CA GLY A 73 -3.69 -1.36 14.49
C GLY A 73 -3.86 0.13 14.29
N TRP A 74 -3.76 0.87 15.39
CA TRP A 74 -3.83 2.33 15.43
C TRP A 74 -3.01 2.87 16.60
N GLY A 75 -2.69 4.16 16.55
CA GLY A 75 -2.07 4.94 17.61
C GLY A 75 -2.59 6.37 17.60
N THR A 76 -2.10 7.22 18.49
CA THR A 76 -2.62 8.59 18.70
C THR A 76 -2.72 9.45 17.44
N SER A 77 -1.82 9.24 16.47
CA SER A 77 -1.76 10.02 15.23
C SER A 77 -1.37 9.16 14.02
N SER A 78 -1.66 7.86 14.07
CA SER A 78 -1.29 6.96 12.98
C SER A 78 -2.18 5.73 12.90
N THR A 79 -2.31 5.19 11.70
CA THR A 79 -2.98 3.90 11.45
C THR A 79 -1.97 2.89 10.95
N VAL A 80 -2.16 1.62 11.30
CA VAL A 80 -1.28 0.52 10.86
C VAL A 80 -2.08 -0.44 10.02
N TRP A 81 -1.62 -0.67 8.80
CA TRP A 81 -2.27 -1.51 7.80
C TRP A 81 -1.39 -2.69 7.43
N LEU A 82 -2.00 -3.87 7.33
CA LEU A 82 -1.43 -4.98 6.60
C LEU A 82 -1.50 -4.66 5.11
N ALA A 83 -0.36 -4.73 4.42
CA ALA A 83 -0.27 -4.39 3.01
C ALA A 83 0.54 -5.41 2.23
N ARG A 84 0.17 -5.61 0.96
CA ARG A 84 0.90 -6.42 -0.01
C ARG A 84 2.03 -5.61 -0.64
N ASP A 85 3.23 -6.18 -0.70
CA ASP A 85 4.39 -5.59 -1.35
C ASP A 85 4.30 -5.78 -2.88
N LEU A 86 3.94 -4.71 -3.59
CA LEU A 86 3.87 -4.67 -5.05
C LEU A 86 5.23 -4.35 -5.70
N THR A 87 6.28 -4.06 -4.95
CA THR A 87 7.61 -3.77 -5.55
C THR A 87 8.26 -5.02 -6.16
N ARG A 88 7.74 -6.20 -5.82
CA ARG A 88 8.25 -7.50 -6.24
C ARG A 88 7.81 -7.87 -7.64
N TYR A 89 8.57 -8.77 -8.25
CA TYR A 89 8.19 -9.41 -9.51
C TYR A 89 7.29 -10.62 -9.25
N GLN A 90 6.41 -10.94 -10.20
CA GLN A 90 5.46 -12.07 -10.09
C GLN A 90 6.13 -13.43 -9.88
N CYS A 91 7.39 -13.60 -10.30
CA CYS A 91 8.16 -14.84 -10.08
C CYS A 91 8.69 -14.98 -8.64
N GLN A 92 8.56 -13.93 -7.82
CA GLN A 92 8.98 -13.93 -6.42
C GLN A 92 7.80 -14.30 -5.53
N PRO A 93 8.04 -14.93 -4.37
CA PRO A 93 6.97 -15.19 -3.41
C PRO A 93 6.34 -13.88 -2.95
N GLU A 94 5.03 -13.95 -2.71
CA GLU A 94 4.28 -12.84 -2.15
C GLU A 94 4.83 -12.45 -0.77
N ARG A 95 4.90 -11.14 -0.53
CA ARG A 95 5.35 -10.59 0.74
C ARG A 95 4.33 -9.60 1.27
N THR A 96 4.03 -9.73 2.55
CA THR A 96 3.16 -8.83 3.29
C THR A 96 3.99 -8.00 4.26
N VAL A 97 3.61 -6.74 4.44
CA VAL A 97 4.28 -5.77 5.31
C VAL A 97 3.25 -5.05 6.17
N ALA A 98 3.70 -4.47 7.29
CA ALA A 98 2.91 -3.51 8.04
C ALA A 98 3.29 -2.09 7.58
N VAL A 99 2.32 -1.33 7.11
CA VAL A 99 2.48 0.08 6.72
C VAL A 99 1.85 0.95 7.79
N LYS A 100 2.66 1.81 8.38
CA LYS A 100 2.19 2.86 9.28
C LYS A 100 1.98 4.13 8.46
N ILE A 101 0.77 4.67 8.51
CA ILE A 101 0.38 5.92 7.88
C ILE A 101 0.19 6.95 8.98
#